data_AF-A0A437CX55-F1
#
_entry.id   AF-A0A437CX55-F1
#
_cell.length_a   1.000
_cell.length_b   1.000
_cell.length_c   1.000
_cell.angle_alpha   90.00
_cell.angle_beta   90.00
_cell.angle_gamma   90.00
#
_symmetry.space_group_name_H-M   'P 1'
#
loop_
_entity.id
_entity.type
_entity.pdbx_description
1 polymer ?
#
loop_
_entity_poly.entity_id
_entity_poly.type
_entity_poly.pdbx_seq_one_letter_code
_entity_poly.pdbx_strand_id
1 'polypeptide(L)'
;MVEPFFRLKLLPHAATIKEPACQAGLYSCRRRRSIHSGEHQQLVRMLFVAFLTLFATCASADFLPLYSYSPSVGSGSGSSYTITGEGRITAVRVWEYYGGHIYGVQFRYGYTWSSVAGYVYAAPLEMELYDGEYIVQISGKYSHYLQSIVFVTNRGRALYAGQPAGTSFNMYPEHQETELVFISGRYHGGLTSLGAHWAVVDPTFNTTDH
;
A
#
# COMPACT_ATOMS: atom_id res chain seq x y z
N MET A 1 35.54 24.24 45.68
CA MET A 1 35.72 23.76 47.06
C MET A 1 35.87 22.25 46.96
N VAL A 2 37.10 21.78 47.17
CA VAL A 2 37.54 20.38 47.41
C VAL A 2 36.96 19.23 46.57
N GLU A 3 37.68 18.86 45.50
CA GLU A 3 38.19 17.47 45.31
C GLU A 3 39.30 17.23 46.38
N PRO A 4 39.85 16.01 46.68
CA PRO A 4 40.28 15.03 45.66
C PRO A 4 40.44 13.54 46.12
N PHE A 5 41.03 12.73 45.23
CA PHE A 5 41.80 11.47 45.43
C PHE A 5 41.00 10.19 45.70
N PHE A 6 41.17 9.12 44.90
CA PHE A 6 42.44 8.42 44.73
C PHE A 6 42.75 7.97 43.29
N ARG A 7 43.94 8.37 42.82
CA ARG A 7 44.84 7.60 41.92
C ARG A 7 45.16 6.23 42.57
N LEU A 8 45.66 5.18 41.90
CA LEU A 8 47.06 5.10 41.47
C LEU A 8 47.47 3.70 40.92
N LYS A 9 48.25 3.74 39.81
CA LYS A 9 49.40 2.88 39.38
C LYS A 9 49.22 1.43 38.89
N LEU A 10 49.32 1.31 37.55
CA LEU A 10 50.31 0.57 36.72
C LEU A 10 51.36 -0.34 37.39
N LEU A 11 51.40 -1.61 36.91
CA LEU A 11 52.50 -2.48 36.39
C LEU A 11 53.91 -2.48 37.06
N PRO A 12 54.85 -3.39 36.70
CA PRO A 12 54.80 -4.82 36.31
C PRO A 12 55.78 -5.66 37.18
N HIS A 13 55.88 -6.99 37.04
CA HIS A 13 57.15 -7.69 37.30
C HIS A 13 57.25 -9.02 36.56
N ALA A 14 58.29 -9.13 35.74
CA ALA A 14 58.75 -10.35 35.13
C ALA A 14 59.49 -11.21 36.17
N ALA A 15 59.37 -12.53 36.04
CA ALA A 15 60.30 -13.48 36.65
C ALA A 15 60.67 -14.54 35.61
N THR A 16 61.95 -14.56 35.28
CA THR A 16 62.65 -15.54 34.43
C THR A 16 63.14 -16.71 35.30
N ILE A 17 63.68 -17.76 34.63
CA ILE A 17 64.51 -18.88 35.13
C ILE A 17 63.67 -20.17 35.35
N LYS A 18 63.94 -21.36 34.79
CA LYS A 18 65.18 -22.08 34.42
C LYS A 18 64.82 -23.22 33.45
N GLU A 19 65.68 -23.52 32.47
CA GLU A 19 65.74 -24.86 31.84
C GLU A 19 66.37 -25.88 32.80
N PRO A 20 66.02 -27.17 32.65
CA PRO A 20 67.06 -28.18 32.54
C PRO A 20 66.87 -29.05 31.29
N ALA A 21 68.01 -29.40 30.72
CA ALA A 21 68.17 -30.29 29.58
C ALA A 21 67.96 -31.77 29.96
N CYS A 22 67.84 -32.58 28.90
CA CYS A 22 68.13 -34.02 28.78
C CYS A 22 66.95 -34.99 29.02
N GLN A 23 66.45 -35.63 27.96
CA GLN A 23 66.85 -37.00 27.58
C GLN A 23 66.13 -37.52 26.33
N ALA A 24 66.86 -38.30 25.55
CA ALA A 24 66.46 -38.95 24.32
C ALA A 24 65.36 -40.00 24.53
N GLY A 25 64.43 -40.10 23.57
CA GLY A 25 63.45 -41.16 23.50
C GLY A 25 62.74 -41.15 22.15
N LEU A 26 62.88 -42.24 21.41
CA LEU A 26 62.32 -42.48 20.08
C LEU A 26 60.78 -42.47 20.10
N TYR A 27 60.15 -41.51 19.42
CA TYR A 27 58.72 -41.62 19.09
C TYR A 27 58.48 -41.23 17.63
N SER A 28 58.14 -42.25 16.86
CA SER A 28 57.54 -42.24 15.53
C SER A 28 56.68 -41.00 15.24
N CYS A 29 57.07 -40.24 14.22
CA CYS A 29 56.29 -39.12 13.68
C CYS A 29 55.12 -39.68 12.85
N ARG A 30 54.02 -40.02 13.51
CA ARG A 30 52.78 -40.41 12.83
C ARG A 30 52.11 -39.15 12.26
N ARG A 31 52.23 -38.96 10.94
CA ARG A 31 51.56 -37.92 10.15
C ARG A 31 50.04 -38.01 10.34
N ARG A 32 49.48 -37.23 11.27
CA ARG A 32 48.04 -37.10 11.47
C ARG A 32 47.49 -36.25 10.32
N ARG A 33 46.93 -36.91 9.30
CA ARG A 33 46.16 -36.24 8.23
C ARG A 33 44.99 -35.50 8.90
N SER A 34 45.05 -34.17 8.88
CA SER A 34 43.93 -33.29 9.25
C SER A 34 42.87 -33.43 8.15
N ILE A 35 41.86 -34.27 8.39
CA ILE A 35 40.74 -34.48 7.46
C ILE A 35 39.47 -33.78 7.95
N HIS A 36 39.44 -33.25 9.18
CA HIS A 36 38.16 -32.85 9.80
C HIS A 36 37.82 -31.35 9.76
N SER A 37 38.61 -30.53 9.07
CA SER A 37 38.41 -29.06 9.03
C SER A 37 37.76 -28.54 7.74
N GLY A 38 37.69 -29.35 6.67
CA GLY A 38 37.25 -28.91 5.35
C GLY A 38 35.72 -28.94 5.14
N GLU A 39 35.04 -29.93 5.71
CA GLU A 39 33.61 -30.15 5.48
C GLU A 39 32.74 -29.09 6.16
N HIS A 40 33.07 -28.71 7.40
CA HIS A 40 32.37 -27.62 8.09
C HIS A 40 32.52 -26.29 7.36
N GLN A 41 33.69 -26.01 6.78
CA GLN A 41 33.96 -24.76 6.07
C GLN A 41 33.29 -24.73 4.68
N GLN A 42 33.13 -25.89 4.04
CA GLN A 42 32.35 -26.02 2.80
C GLN A 42 30.84 -25.91 3.05
N LEU A 43 30.32 -26.53 4.11
CA LEU A 43 28.91 -26.47 4.48
C LEU A 43 28.47 -25.03 4.82
N VAL A 44 29.27 -24.31 5.60
CA VAL A 44 28.99 -22.91 5.96
C VAL A 44 29.02 -22.02 4.72
N ARG A 45 29.96 -22.24 3.78
CA ARG A 45 30.01 -21.50 2.50
C ARG A 45 28.81 -21.80 1.61
N MET A 46 28.40 -23.07 1.50
CA MET A 46 27.23 -23.45 0.71
C MET A 46 25.94 -22.86 1.30
N LEU A 47 25.80 -22.88 2.63
CA LEU A 47 24.67 -22.24 3.31
C LEU A 47 24.66 -20.73 3.08
N PHE A 48 25.82 -20.06 3.20
CA PHE A 48 25.91 -18.61 2.99
C PHE A 48 25.57 -18.19 1.55
N VAL A 49 26.06 -18.95 0.56
CA VAL A 49 25.73 -18.73 -0.85
C VAL A 49 24.25 -19.02 -1.11
N ALA A 50 23.68 -20.09 -0.54
CA ALA A 50 22.27 -20.41 -0.66
C ALA A 50 21.38 -19.30 -0.07
N PHE A 51 21.73 -18.77 1.10
CA PHE A 51 21.05 -17.62 1.70
C PHE A 51 21.16 -16.37 0.82
N LEU A 52 22.35 -16.05 0.29
CA LEU A 52 22.54 -14.91 -0.61
C LEU A 52 21.75 -15.06 -1.92
N THR A 53 21.69 -16.27 -2.49
CA THR A 53 20.87 -16.53 -3.70
C THR A 53 19.38 -16.45 -3.42
N LEU A 54 18.93 -16.91 -2.24
CA LEU A 54 17.52 -16.83 -1.83
C LEU A 54 17.10 -15.36 -1.60
N PHE A 55 17.95 -14.56 -0.96
CA PHE A 55 17.70 -13.12 -0.78
C PHE A 55 17.72 -12.35 -2.11
N ALA A 56 18.60 -12.70 -3.05
CA ALA A 56 18.66 -12.05 -4.36
C ALA A 56 17.40 -12.31 -5.22
N THR A 57 16.77 -13.48 -5.10
CA THR A 57 15.51 -13.78 -5.80
C THR A 57 14.27 -13.10 -5.23
N CYS A 58 14.33 -12.59 -3.98
CA CYS A 58 13.20 -11.85 -3.39
C CYS A 58 13.14 -10.38 -3.81
N ALA A 59 14.20 -9.85 -4.41
CA ALA A 59 14.30 -8.42 -4.75
C ALA A 59 13.69 -8.03 -6.11
N SER A 60 13.26 -9.01 -6.91
CA SER A 60 12.61 -8.82 -8.20
C SER A 60 11.18 -9.34 -8.18
N ALA A 61 10.39 -8.89 -7.19
CA ALA A 61 8.95 -8.89 -7.35
C ALA A 61 8.60 -7.57 -8.05
N ASP A 62 8.46 -7.61 -9.37
CA ASP A 62 7.79 -6.54 -10.10
C ASP A 62 6.40 -6.41 -9.47
N PHE A 63 6.15 -5.34 -8.72
CA PHE A 63 4.80 -5.00 -8.27
C PHE A 63 4.01 -4.72 -9.55
N LEU A 64 3.28 -5.72 -10.03
CA LEU A 64 2.24 -5.48 -11.02
C LEU A 64 1.30 -4.43 -10.41
N PRO A 65 0.93 -3.37 -11.14
CA PRO A 65 -0.06 -2.44 -10.65
C PRO A 65 -1.33 -3.23 -10.37
N LEU A 66 -1.63 -3.46 -9.09
CA LEU A 66 -2.79 -4.21 -8.66
C LEU A 66 -4.01 -3.38 -9.06
N TYR A 67 -4.61 -3.74 -10.20
CA TYR A 67 -5.77 -3.06 -10.76
C TYR A 67 -6.95 -4.03 -10.80
N SER A 68 -8.12 -3.54 -10.42
CA SER A 68 -9.36 -4.29 -10.58
C SER A 68 -10.51 -3.38 -11.00
N TYR A 69 -11.53 -3.99 -11.61
CA TYR A 69 -12.71 -3.28 -12.12
C TYR A 69 -13.97 -3.94 -11.59
N SER A 70 -14.81 -3.16 -10.92
CA SER A 70 -16.18 -3.58 -10.59
C SER A 70 -17.09 -3.28 -11.78
N PRO A 71 -17.71 -4.31 -12.39
CA PRO A 71 -18.57 -4.14 -13.56
C PRO A 71 -19.68 -3.12 -13.37
N SER A 72 -20.00 -2.39 -14.44
CA SER A 72 -21.01 -1.34 -14.39
C SER A 72 -22.38 -1.89 -13.98
N VAL A 73 -23.01 -1.22 -13.01
CA VAL A 73 -24.41 -1.44 -12.60
C VAL A 73 -25.31 -0.37 -13.21
N GLY A 74 -26.63 -0.56 -13.16
CA GLY A 74 -27.60 0.37 -13.74
C GLY A 74 -28.14 -0.06 -15.10
N SER A 75 -28.98 0.78 -15.71
CA SER A 75 -29.62 0.50 -16.99
C SER A 75 -28.72 0.79 -18.21
N GLY A 76 -27.72 1.67 -18.06
CA GLY A 76 -26.74 1.94 -19.12
C GLY A 76 -27.25 2.72 -20.33
N SER A 77 -28.35 3.48 -20.22
CA SER A 77 -28.81 4.36 -21.31
C SER A 77 -28.10 5.72 -21.30
N GLY A 78 -28.14 6.46 -22.42
CA GLY A 78 -27.58 7.81 -22.50
C GLY A 78 -26.13 7.87 -22.96
N SER A 79 -25.40 8.93 -22.60
CA SER A 79 -24.01 9.16 -22.99
C SER A 79 -23.02 8.60 -21.97
N SER A 80 -21.88 8.10 -22.42
CA SER A 80 -20.81 7.61 -21.53
C SER A 80 -20.05 8.73 -20.85
N TYR A 81 -19.55 8.46 -19.65
CA TYR A 81 -18.61 9.31 -18.93
C TYR A 81 -17.50 8.48 -18.28
N THR A 82 -16.41 9.17 -18.00
CA THR A 82 -15.33 8.72 -17.12
C THR A 82 -14.86 9.93 -16.34
N ILE A 83 -14.69 9.80 -15.03
CA ILE A 83 -14.14 10.87 -14.18
C ILE A 83 -12.66 10.55 -13.92
N THR A 84 -11.74 11.24 -14.57
CA THR A 84 -10.29 11.09 -14.31
C THR A 84 -9.67 12.41 -13.88
N GLY A 85 -8.49 12.33 -13.28
CA GLY A 85 -7.68 13.49 -12.90
C GLY A 85 -6.30 13.07 -12.40
N GLU A 86 -5.50 14.06 -12.04
CA GLU A 86 -4.11 13.88 -11.62
C GLU A 86 -3.98 13.73 -10.10
N GLY A 87 -3.31 12.65 -9.67
CA GLY A 87 -3.12 12.33 -8.26
C GLY A 87 -4.28 11.55 -7.64
N ARG A 88 -4.36 11.54 -6.31
CA ARG A 88 -5.41 10.82 -5.55
C ARG A 88 -6.71 11.58 -5.48
N ILE A 89 -7.82 10.85 -5.33
CA ILE A 89 -9.09 11.45 -4.93
C ILE A 89 -8.92 12.04 -3.51
N THR A 90 -9.25 13.32 -3.34
CA THR A 90 -9.19 14.03 -2.04
C THR A 90 -10.54 14.60 -1.61
N ALA A 91 -11.54 14.59 -2.47
CA ALA A 91 -12.91 14.93 -2.12
C ALA A 91 -13.92 14.36 -3.13
N VAL A 92 -15.16 14.19 -2.66
CA VAL A 92 -16.29 13.74 -3.48
C VAL A 92 -17.46 14.71 -3.32
N ARG A 93 -18.09 15.05 -4.44
CA ARG A 93 -19.39 15.73 -4.51
C ARG A 93 -20.41 14.83 -5.19
N VAL A 94 -21.63 14.83 -4.65
CA VAL A 94 -22.77 14.15 -5.25
C VAL A 94 -23.97 15.11 -5.27
N TRP A 95 -24.62 15.22 -6.42
CA TRP A 95 -25.88 15.93 -6.58
C TRP A 95 -27.02 14.92 -6.73
N GLU A 96 -28.11 15.16 -6.03
CA GLU A 96 -29.34 14.38 -6.12
C GLU A 96 -30.48 15.26 -6.67
N TYR A 97 -31.27 14.71 -7.60
CA TYR A 97 -32.37 15.48 -8.20
C TYR A 97 -33.62 15.37 -7.31
N TYR A 98 -34.00 16.47 -6.65
CA TYR A 98 -35.15 16.53 -5.73
C TYR A 98 -35.16 15.43 -4.64
N GLY A 99 -33.99 14.98 -4.18
CA GLY A 99 -33.90 13.85 -3.25
C GLY A 99 -34.45 12.55 -3.85
N GLY A 100 -34.33 12.36 -5.16
CA GLY A 100 -34.68 11.13 -5.87
C GLY A 100 -33.42 10.36 -6.25
N HIS A 101 -33.10 10.38 -7.54
CA HIS A 101 -31.94 9.70 -8.11
C HIS A 101 -30.69 10.59 -8.14
N ILE A 102 -29.54 9.94 -8.30
CA ILE A 102 -28.25 10.59 -8.43
C ILE A 102 -28.19 11.33 -9.77
N TYR A 103 -28.01 12.62 -9.69
CA TYR A 103 -28.02 13.52 -10.82
C TYR A 103 -26.62 13.76 -11.38
N GLY A 104 -25.62 13.83 -10.50
CA GLY A 104 -24.23 13.91 -10.89
C GLY A 104 -23.25 13.61 -9.78
N VAL A 105 -22.00 13.35 -10.18
CA VAL A 105 -20.86 13.06 -9.29
C VAL A 105 -19.65 13.83 -9.78
N GLN A 106 -18.82 14.31 -8.87
CA GLN A 106 -17.55 14.95 -9.17
C GLN A 106 -16.51 14.57 -8.12
N PHE A 107 -15.27 14.36 -8.55
CA PHE A 107 -14.15 14.09 -7.67
C PHE A 107 -13.14 15.25 -7.70
N ARG A 108 -12.46 15.47 -6.58
CA ARG A 108 -11.25 16.29 -6.54
C ARG A 108 -10.05 15.38 -6.58
N TYR A 109 -9.14 15.62 -7.51
CA TYR A 109 -7.87 14.93 -7.63
C TYR A 109 -6.74 15.86 -7.18
N GLY A 110 -6.04 15.50 -6.10
CA GLY A 110 -5.13 16.40 -5.41
C GLY A 110 -5.86 17.67 -4.98
N TYR A 111 -5.58 18.79 -5.65
CA TYR A 111 -6.22 20.10 -5.38
C TYR A 111 -7.23 20.53 -6.46
N THR A 112 -7.39 19.75 -7.53
CA THR A 112 -8.16 20.14 -8.72
C THR A 112 -9.43 19.30 -8.85
N TRP A 113 -10.57 19.98 -9.00
CA TRP A 113 -11.84 19.32 -9.28
C TRP A 113 -11.90 18.82 -10.72
N SER A 114 -12.38 17.59 -10.92
CA SER A 114 -12.66 17.02 -12.24
C SER A 114 -13.85 17.71 -12.91
N SER A 115 -14.12 17.38 -14.18
CA SER A 115 -15.46 17.62 -14.74
C SER A 115 -16.53 16.84 -13.97
N VAL A 116 -17.75 17.37 -13.95
CA VAL A 116 -18.92 16.68 -13.38
C VAL A 116 -19.37 15.57 -14.34
N ALA A 117 -19.60 14.36 -13.82
CA ALA A 117 -20.36 13.34 -14.53
C ALA A 117 -21.85 13.53 -14.26
N GLY A 118 -22.66 13.57 -15.32
CA GLY A 118 -24.09 13.88 -15.20
C GLY A 118 -24.33 15.39 -15.11
N TYR A 119 -25.11 15.81 -14.12
CA TYR A 119 -25.61 17.18 -14.01
C TYR A 119 -25.50 17.71 -12.58
N VAL A 120 -25.48 19.04 -12.43
CA VAL A 120 -25.49 19.72 -11.14
C VAL A 120 -26.92 20.13 -10.76
N TYR A 121 -27.25 20.07 -9.49
CA TYR A 121 -28.56 20.49 -8.98
C TYR A 121 -28.50 20.89 -7.51
N ALA A 122 -28.86 22.13 -7.17
CA ALA A 122 -28.75 22.67 -5.81
C ALA A 122 -27.31 22.49 -5.22
N ALA A 123 -27.20 22.54 -3.90
CA ALA A 123 -25.94 22.27 -3.21
C ALA A 123 -25.63 20.76 -3.23
N PRO A 124 -24.38 20.34 -3.53
CA PRO A 124 -24.00 18.94 -3.45
C PRO A 124 -23.88 18.49 -2.00
N LEU A 125 -24.03 17.19 -1.79
CA LEU A 125 -23.45 16.52 -0.64
C LEU A 125 -21.95 16.35 -0.90
N GLU A 126 -21.13 16.73 0.08
CA GLU A 126 -19.68 16.78 -0.07
C GLU A 126 -18.98 16.06 1.07
N MET A 127 -17.92 15.32 0.74
CA MET A 127 -17.00 14.73 1.70
C MET A 127 -15.57 15.00 1.24
N GLU A 128 -14.85 15.81 2.00
CA GLU A 128 -13.40 15.92 1.88
C GLU A 128 -12.73 14.77 2.63
N LEU A 129 -11.74 14.14 2.00
CA LEU A 129 -10.96 13.06 2.58
C LEU A 129 -9.79 13.64 3.39
N TYR A 130 -9.54 13.06 4.56
CA TYR A 130 -8.38 13.40 5.36
C TYR A 130 -7.08 12.88 4.72
N ASP A 131 -5.94 13.37 5.21
CA ASP A 131 -4.64 12.85 4.78
C ASP A 131 -4.53 11.34 5.03
N GLY A 132 -4.12 10.59 3.99
CA GLY A 132 -4.10 9.11 4.00
C GLY A 132 -5.47 8.42 4.04
N GLU A 133 -6.57 9.15 3.86
CA GLU A 133 -7.90 8.57 3.74
C GLU A 133 -8.28 8.38 2.27
N TYR A 134 -8.84 7.20 1.96
CA TYR A 134 -9.21 6.81 0.62
C TYR A 134 -10.48 5.98 0.61
N ILE A 135 -11.15 5.93 -0.54
CA ILE A 135 -12.40 5.22 -0.72
C ILE A 135 -12.11 3.74 -0.99
N VAL A 136 -12.74 2.87 -0.21
CA VAL A 136 -12.54 1.41 -0.26
C VAL A 136 -13.77 0.64 -0.68
N GLN A 137 -14.91 1.31 -0.78
CA GLN A 137 -16.16 0.68 -1.17
C GLN A 137 -17.13 1.71 -1.76
N ILE A 138 -17.86 1.27 -2.79
CA ILE A 138 -19.05 1.97 -3.27
C ILE A 138 -20.21 0.99 -3.20
N SER A 139 -21.31 1.40 -2.57
CA SER A 139 -22.55 0.63 -2.54
C SER A 139 -23.74 1.51 -2.87
N GLY A 140 -24.91 0.93 -3.09
CA GLY A 140 -26.10 1.72 -3.37
C GLY A 140 -27.24 0.90 -3.93
N LYS A 141 -28.18 1.61 -4.56
CA LYS A 141 -29.30 1.00 -5.29
C LYS A 141 -29.53 1.67 -6.63
N TYR A 142 -30.08 0.91 -7.58
CA TYR A 142 -30.45 1.41 -8.90
C TYR A 142 -31.77 0.81 -9.41
N SER A 143 -32.41 1.55 -10.31
CA SER A 143 -33.48 1.03 -11.17
C SER A 143 -33.16 1.43 -12.62
N HIS A 144 -33.83 2.44 -13.15
CA HIS A 144 -33.41 3.07 -14.40
C HIS A 144 -32.21 3.99 -14.18
N TYR A 145 -32.30 4.86 -13.18
CA TYR A 145 -31.19 5.68 -12.68
C TYR A 145 -30.52 5.00 -11.48
N LEU A 146 -29.31 5.45 -11.14
CA LEU A 146 -28.76 5.23 -9.81
C LEU A 146 -29.61 6.00 -8.81
N GLN A 147 -30.21 5.26 -7.87
CA GLN A 147 -31.16 5.80 -6.91
C GLN A 147 -30.44 6.28 -5.65
N SER A 148 -29.46 5.50 -5.18
CA SER A 148 -28.59 5.90 -4.09
C SER A 148 -27.16 5.44 -4.32
N ILE A 149 -26.21 6.19 -3.76
CA ILE A 149 -24.79 5.83 -3.71
C ILE A 149 -24.27 6.12 -2.30
N VAL A 150 -23.40 5.24 -1.82
CA VAL A 150 -22.65 5.38 -0.58
C VAL A 150 -21.18 5.15 -0.88
N PHE A 151 -20.37 6.18 -0.66
CA PHE A 151 -18.90 6.06 -0.68
C PHE A 151 -18.43 5.80 0.74
N VAL A 152 -17.68 4.72 0.98
CA VAL A 152 -17.12 4.36 2.29
C VAL A 152 -15.60 4.42 2.24
N THR A 153 -14.99 4.99 3.27
CA THR A 153 -13.54 5.19 3.37
C THR A 153 -12.86 4.14 4.25
N ASN A 154 -11.53 4.00 4.10
CA ASN A 154 -10.70 3.15 4.97
C ASN A 154 -10.75 3.56 6.45
N ARG A 155 -11.22 4.77 6.77
CA ARG A 155 -11.42 5.27 8.14
C ARG A 155 -12.83 5.02 8.68
N GLY A 156 -13.67 4.29 7.95
CA GLY A 156 -15.04 3.98 8.35
C GLY A 156 -16.01 5.17 8.24
N ARG A 157 -15.62 6.25 7.56
CA ARG A 157 -16.54 7.34 7.22
C ARG A 157 -17.33 6.98 5.97
N ALA A 158 -18.50 7.58 5.81
CA ALA A 158 -19.33 7.36 4.64
C ALA A 158 -20.07 8.63 4.21
N LEU A 159 -20.15 8.84 2.89
CA LEU A 159 -21.00 9.84 2.25
C LEU A 159 -22.22 9.14 1.64
N TYR A 160 -23.41 9.47 2.11
CA TYR A 160 -24.67 8.90 1.64
C TYR A 160 -25.38 9.91 0.75
N ALA A 161 -25.87 9.49 -0.42
CA ALA A 161 -26.64 10.35 -1.31
C ALA A 161 -27.78 9.58 -2.00
N GLY A 162 -28.86 10.29 -2.33
CA GLY A 162 -30.03 9.73 -3.01
C GLY A 162 -30.98 8.95 -2.09
N GLN A 163 -32.05 8.41 -2.68
CA GLN A 163 -33.04 7.62 -1.96
C GLN A 163 -33.01 6.15 -2.41
N PRO A 164 -32.83 5.19 -1.49
CA PRO A 164 -32.60 3.80 -1.85
C PRO A 164 -33.87 3.13 -2.42
N ALA A 165 -33.89 2.91 -3.74
CA ALA A 165 -34.95 2.16 -4.42
C ALA A 165 -34.38 1.19 -5.48
N GLY A 166 -35.06 0.05 -5.68
CA GLY A 166 -34.68 -0.95 -6.68
C GLY A 166 -33.59 -1.92 -6.21
N THR A 167 -32.71 -2.30 -7.14
CA THR A 167 -31.71 -3.36 -7.00
C THR A 167 -30.48 -2.84 -6.26
N SER A 168 -30.05 -3.55 -5.22
CA SER A 168 -28.84 -3.23 -4.47
C SER A 168 -27.58 -3.64 -5.23
N PHE A 169 -26.51 -2.89 -5.05
CA PHE A 169 -25.18 -3.26 -5.50
C PHE A 169 -24.12 -2.93 -4.44
N ASN A 170 -22.98 -3.59 -4.57
CA ASN A 170 -21.83 -3.35 -3.72
C ASN A 170 -20.55 -3.64 -4.52
N MET A 171 -19.60 -2.71 -4.46
CA MET A 171 -18.35 -2.73 -5.22
C MET A 171 -17.18 -2.59 -4.26
N TYR A 172 -16.23 -3.49 -4.40
CA TYR A 172 -15.01 -3.56 -3.62
C TYR A 172 -13.82 -3.73 -4.55
N PRO A 173 -12.64 -3.26 -4.12
CA PRO A 173 -11.40 -3.68 -4.75
C PRO A 173 -11.19 -5.19 -4.63
N GLU A 174 -10.60 -5.81 -5.66
CA GLU A 174 -10.22 -7.23 -5.63
C GLU A 174 -8.94 -7.46 -4.81
N HIS A 175 -8.07 -6.46 -4.76
CA HIS A 175 -6.77 -6.53 -4.09
C HIS A 175 -6.75 -5.68 -2.83
N GLN A 176 -6.12 -6.19 -1.78
CA GLN A 176 -5.85 -5.41 -0.57
C GLN A 176 -4.99 -4.20 -0.91
N GLU A 177 -5.09 -3.15 -0.09
CA GLU A 177 -4.31 -1.89 -0.23
C GLU A 177 -4.56 -1.11 -1.54
N THR A 178 -5.62 -1.46 -2.29
CA THR A 178 -6.06 -0.65 -3.42
C THR A 178 -7.21 0.27 -3.04
N GLU A 179 -7.30 1.39 -3.74
CA GLU A 179 -8.27 2.44 -3.51
C GLU A 179 -9.04 2.79 -4.79
N LEU A 180 -10.16 3.48 -4.65
CA LEU A 180 -10.90 4.01 -5.80
C LEU A 180 -10.04 5.05 -6.52
N VAL A 181 -9.79 4.83 -7.82
CA VAL A 181 -9.01 5.75 -8.65
C VAL A 181 -9.93 6.58 -9.54
N PHE A 182 -10.93 5.93 -10.14
CA PHE A 182 -11.92 6.62 -10.95
C PHE A 182 -13.22 5.83 -11.07
N ILE A 183 -14.24 6.50 -11.59
CA ILE A 183 -15.51 5.89 -11.97
C ILE A 183 -15.78 6.11 -13.45
N SER A 184 -16.49 5.16 -14.06
CA SER A 184 -17.02 5.25 -15.42
C SER A 184 -18.49 4.91 -15.42
N GLY A 185 -19.21 5.26 -16.48
CA GLY A 185 -20.61 4.91 -16.57
C GLY A 185 -21.34 5.65 -17.68
N ARG A 186 -22.64 5.79 -17.51
CA ARG A 186 -23.54 6.45 -18.46
C ARG A 186 -24.55 7.34 -17.75
N TYR A 187 -25.04 8.36 -18.46
CA TYR A 187 -26.05 9.28 -17.95
C TYR A 187 -27.01 9.78 -19.04
N HIS A 188 -28.27 10.00 -18.68
CA HIS A 188 -29.24 10.86 -19.39
C HIS A 188 -30.28 11.31 -18.37
N GLY A 189 -30.49 12.61 -18.15
CA GLY A 189 -31.36 13.10 -17.07
C GLY A 189 -30.99 12.67 -15.63
N GLY A 190 -29.83 12.02 -15.45
CA GLY A 190 -29.33 11.44 -14.21
C GLY A 190 -28.31 10.33 -14.54
N LEU A 191 -27.55 9.86 -13.54
CA LEU A 191 -26.64 8.74 -13.74
C LEU A 191 -27.45 7.46 -13.95
N THR A 192 -27.23 6.78 -15.07
CA THR A 192 -27.91 5.53 -15.43
C THR A 192 -27.03 4.32 -15.28
N SER A 193 -25.72 4.50 -15.22
CA SER A 193 -24.80 3.43 -14.87
C SER A 193 -23.54 3.93 -14.19
N LEU A 194 -22.89 3.03 -13.47
CA LEU A 194 -21.66 3.28 -12.72
C LEU A 194 -20.84 1.99 -12.66
N GLY A 195 -19.57 2.07 -13.03
CA GLY A 195 -18.52 1.10 -12.75
C GLY A 195 -17.39 1.76 -11.96
N ALA A 196 -16.69 0.97 -11.16
CA ALA A 196 -15.64 1.45 -10.26
C ALA A 196 -14.29 0.83 -10.62
N HIS A 197 -13.25 1.65 -10.61
CA HIS A 197 -11.89 1.27 -10.96
C HIS A 197 -10.98 1.45 -9.75
N TRP A 198 -10.30 0.36 -9.39
CA TRP A 198 -9.50 0.27 -8.17
C TRP A 198 -8.06 0.01 -8.54
N ALA A 199 -7.13 0.72 -7.90
CA ALA A 199 -5.71 0.43 -8.03
C ALA A 199 -4.90 0.90 -6.82
N VAL A 200 -3.63 0.50 -6.77
CA VAL A 200 -2.65 1.15 -5.89
C VAL A 200 -2.34 2.53 -6.45
N VAL A 201 -2.51 3.56 -5.64
CA VAL A 201 -2.00 4.91 -5.95
C VAL A 201 -0.78 5.15 -5.08
N ASP A 202 0.33 5.49 -5.72
CA ASP A 202 1.60 5.75 -5.02
C ASP A 202 1.57 7.19 -4.45
N PRO A 203 1.82 7.36 -3.13
CA PRO A 203 1.76 8.68 -2.49
C PRO A 203 2.87 9.61 -2.93
N THR A 204 3.96 9.08 -3.49
CA THR A 204 5.15 9.84 -3.84
C THR A 204 4.98 10.68 -5.10
N PHE A 205 3.98 10.41 -5.93
CA PHE A 205 3.66 11.24 -7.11
C PHE A 205 3.05 12.61 -6.76
N ASN A 206 2.66 12.86 -5.50
CA ASN A 206 2.24 14.18 -5.03
C ASN A 206 3.41 15.09 -4.63
N THR A 207 4.65 14.58 -4.61
CA THR A 207 5.87 15.35 -4.35
C THR A 207 6.56 15.67 -5.67
N THR A 208 5.97 16.56 -6.47
CA THR A 208 6.77 17.38 -7.37
C THR A 208 6.94 18.74 -6.71
N ASP A 209 8.18 18.99 -6.31
CA ASP A 209 8.64 20.27 -5.77
C ASP A 209 8.11 21.44 -6.59
N HIS A 210 7.32 22.30 -5.95
CA HIS A 210 7.03 23.66 -6.40
C HIS A 210 7.81 24.65 -5.53
#